data_AF-A0A0P9CZG2-F1
#
_entry.id   AF-A0A0P9CZG2-F1
#
_cell.length_a   1.000
_cell.length_b   1.000
_cell.length_c   1.000
_cell.angle_alpha   90.00
_cell.angle_beta   90.00
_cell.angle_gamma   90.00
#
_symmetry.space_group_name_H-M   'P 1'
#
loop_
_entity.id
_entity.type
_entity.pdbx_description
1 polymer ?
#
loop_
_entity_poly.entity_id
_entity_poly.type
_entity_poly.pdbx_seq_one_letter_code
_entity_poly.pdbx_strand_id
1 'polypeptide(L)'
;FSGRKEFLDDDPDGQLRAAQMLLDFGGQQIIHGHTPISSVRRCLPEEVLGPMIYANGVCVNVDGGMYLDGPGFLYRPADGWVLHGPPPPAEPLDALDMMVSADDEPLA
;
A
#
# COMPACT_ATOMS: atom_id res chain seq x y z
N PHE A 1 9.74 15.21 -0.97
CA PHE A 1 9.80 14.62 -2.32
C PHE A 1 8.48 14.88 -3.03
N SER A 2 8.48 15.40 -4.27
CA SER A 2 7.24 15.70 -5.03
C SER A 2 7.21 15.13 -6.45
N GLY A 3 8.26 14.45 -6.90
CA GLY A 3 8.29 13.81 -8.21
C GLY A 3 7.65 12.42 -8.20
N ARG A 4 7.19 11.98 -9.38
CA ARG A 4 6.73 10.60 -9.59
C ARG A 4 7.95 9.74 -9.91
N LYS A 5 7.96 8.49 -9.41
CA LYS A 5 9.00 7.47 -9.69
C LYS A 5 10.36 7.67 -9.02
N GLU A 6 10.43 8.52 -8.01
CA GLU A 6 11.68 8.89 -7.29
C GLU A 6 12.46 7.72 -6.67
N PHE A 7 11.89 6.53 -6.56
CA PHE A 7 12.57 5.38 -5.97
C PHE A 7 12.75 4.21 -6.94
N LEU A 8 12.25 4.31 -8.18
CA LEU A 8 12.29 3.20 -9.13
C LEU A 8 13.74 2.87 -9.51
N ASP A 9 13.99 1.60 -9.83
CA ASP A 9 15.32 1.10 -10.20
C ASP A 9 15.80 1.59 -11.59
N ASP A 10 14.93 2.20 -12.40
CA ASP A 10 15.31 2.84 -13.67
C ASP A 10 15.99 4.20 -13.46
N ASP A 11 15.91 4.76 -12.26
CA ASP A 11 16.70 5.90 -11.82
C ASP A 11 17.93 5.40 -11.02
N PRO A 12 19.17 5.75 -11.44
CA PRO A 12 20.39 5.27 -10.77
C PRO A 12 20.48 5.67 -9.29
N ASP A 13 19.79 6.74 -8.88
CA ASP A 13 19.79 7.23 -7.51
C ASP A 13 18.54 6.79 -6.71
N GLY A 14 17.61 6.05 -7.34
CA GLY A 14 16.35 5.63 -6.71
C GLY A 14 16.57 4.83 -5.41
N GLN A 15 17.52 3.89 -5.46
CA GLN A 15 17.92 3.08 -4.30
C GLN A 15 18.54 3.92 -3.19
N LEU A 16 19.42 4.87 -3.53
CA LEU A 16 20.08 5.75 -2.57
C LEU A 16 19.06 6.67 -1.88
N ARG A 17 18.10 7.21 -2.62
CA ARG A 17 17.03 8.05 -2.05
C ARG A 17 16.10 7.25 -1.14
N ALA A 18 15.75 6.02 -1.51
CA ALA A 18 14.96 5.14 -0.64
C ALA A 18 15.72 4.84 0.67
N ALA A 19 17.01 4.50 0.58
CA ALA A 19 17.86 4.27 1.75
C ALA A 19 17.96 5.51 2.64
N GLN A 20 18.19 6.70 2.06
CA GLN A 20 18.26 7.95 2.82
C GLN A 20 16.94 8.25 3.54
N MET A 21 15.80 8.08 2.86
CA MET A 21 14.49 8.27 3.48
C MET A 21 14.29 7.32 4.67
N LEU A 22 14.67 6.05 4.54
CA LEU A 22 14.58 5.11 5.66
C LEU A 22 15.47 5.51 6.84
N LEU A 23 16.69 5.98 6.57
CA LEU A 23 17.58 6.51 7.61
C LEU A 23 16.99 7.72 8.33
N ASP A 24 16.43 8.68 7.58
CA ASP A 24 15.88 9.92 8.13
C ASP A 24 14.69 9.67 9.06
N PHE A 25 13.89 8.64 8.77
CA PHE A 25 12.68 8.30 9.51
C PHE A 25 12.84 7.09 10.44
N GLY A 26 14.00 6.44 10.47
CA GLY A 26 14.25 5.24 11.27
C GLY A 26 13.44 4.01 10.84
N GLY A 27 13.02 3.94 9.57
CA GLY A 27 12.23 2.85 9.01
C GLY A 27 13.08 1.73 8.40
N GLN A 28 12.44 0.61 8.07
CA GLN A 28 13.09 -0.54 7.40
C GLN A 28 12.55 -0.80 5.98
N GLN A 29 11.35 -0.30 5.67
CA GLN A 29 10.70 -0.48 4.37
C GLN A 29 9.73 0.67 4.07
N ILE A 30 9.66 1.08 2.82
CA ILE A 30 8.71 2.07 2.30
C ILE A 30 7.58 1.29 1.62
N ILE A 31 6.42 1.25 2.26
CA ILE A 31 5.19 0.68 1.68
C ILE A 31 4.32 1.84 1.18
N HIS A 32 3.96 1.84 -0.09
CA HIS A 32 3.23 2.95 -0.71
C HIS A 32 2.20 2.49 -1.75
N GLY A 33 1.36 3.43 -2.18
CA GLY A 33 0.44 3.24 -3.30
C GLY A 33 0.35 4.49 -4.17
N HIS A 34 -0.88 4.92 -4.49
CA HIS A 34 -1.24 6.10 -5.29
C HIS A 34 -1.02 5.98 -6.80
N THR A 35 0.11 5.41 -7.23
CA THR A 35 0.33 5.06 -8.64
C THR A 35 0.17 3.54 -8.80
N PRO A 36 -0.87 3.07 -9.51
CA PRO A 36 -1.11 1.65 -9.71
C PRO A 36 0.08 0.94 -10.32
N ILE A 37 0.35 -0.28 -9.83
CA ILE A 37 1.44 -1.13 -10.35
C ILE A 37 1.28 -1.37 -11.85
N SER A 38 0.04 -1.50 -12.36
CA SER A 38 -0.26 -1.66 -13.79
C SER A 38 0.27 -0.49 -14.63
N SER A 39 0.17 0.74 -14.12
CA SER A 39 0.73 1.93 -14.77
C SER A 39 2.26 1.95 -14.78
N VAL A 40 2.89 1.42 -13.72
CA VAL A 40 4.37 1.32 -13.62
C VAL A 40 4.90 0.22 -14.54
N ARG A 41 4.32 -0.97 -14.47
CA ARG A 41 4.70 -2.17 -15.25
C ARG A 41 4.25 -2.11 -16.71
N ARG A 42 3.32 -1.21 -17.05
CA ARG A 42 2.66 -1.13 -18.36
C ARG A 42 1.95 -2.44 -18.73
N CYS A 43 1.23 -3.00 -17.77
CA CYS A 43 0.40 -4.19 -17.92
C CYS A 43 -1.06 -3.85 -17.61
N LEU A 44 -1.97 -4.79 -17.80
CA LEU A 44 -3.37 -4.63 -17.43
C LEU A 44 -3.54 -4.70 -15.89
N PRO A 45 -4.54 -4.00 -15.30
CA PRO A 45 -4.82 -4.08 -13.87
C PRO A 45 -5.07 -5.50 -13.34
N GLU A 46 -5.72 -6.35 -14.13
CA GLU A 46 -6.07 -7.73 -13.77
C GLU A 46 -4.84 -8.64 -13.65
N GLU A 47 -3.72 -8.25 -14.27
CA GLU A 47 -2.44 -8.97 -14.19
C GLU A 47 -1.68 -8.67 -12.88
N VAL A 48 -2.14 -7.70 -12.09
CA VAL A 48 -1.51 -7.32 -10.81
C VAL A 48 -2.04 -8.19 -9.68
N LEU A 49 -1.42 -9.36 -9.50
CA LEU A 49 -1.80 -10.34 -8.47
C LEU A 49 -0.99 -10.25 -7.17
N GLY A 50 -0.12 -9.24 -7.05
CA GLY A 50 0.75 -9.08 -5.90
C GLY A 50 1.58 -7.80 -5.93
N PRO A 51 2.35 -7.54 -4.86
CA PRO A 51 3.10 -6.31 -4.72
C PRO A 51 4.17 -6.16 -5.80
N MET A 52 4.61 -4.92 -6.02
CA MET A 52 5.86 -4.63 -6.73
C MET A 52 6.93 -4.28 -5.70
N ILE A 53 7.91 -5.16 -5.57
CA ILE A 53 9.09 -4.97 -4.71
C ILE A 53 10.22 -4.47 -5.59
N TYR A 54 10.88 -3.39 -5.17
CA TYR A 54 11.93 -2.73 -5.93
C TYR A 54 12.88 -1.98 -4.98
N ALA A 55 13.88 -1.28 -5.54
CA ALA A 55 14.90 -0.57 -4.76
C ALA A 55 15.62 -1.51 -3.78
N ASN A 56 16.13 -2.63 -4.28
CA ASN A 56 16.80 -3.66 -3.47
C ASN A 56 15.94 -4.20 -2.29
N GLY A 57 14.62 -4.28 -2.48
CA GLY A 57 13.70 -4.86 -1.50
C GLY A 57 13.17 -3.88 -0.46
N VAL A 58 13.63 -2.63 -0.46
CA VAL A 58 13.24 -1.65 0.57
C VAL A 58 12.00 -0.84 0.20
N CYS A 59 11.54 -0.90 -1.04
CA CYS A 59 10.29 -0.28 -1.48
C CYS A 59 9.27 -1.33 -1.93
N VAL A 60 8.02 -1.16 -1.52
CA VAL A 60 6.90 -2.03 -1.87
C VAL A 60 5.71 -1.17 -2.32
N ASN A 61 5.35 -1.27 -3.59
CA ASN A 61 4.08 -0.73 -4.08
C ASN A 61 2.97 -1.77 -3.83
N VAL A 62 1.91 -1.36 -3.14
CA VAL A 62 0.74 -2.18 -2.82
C VAL A 62 -0.55 -1.70 -3.53
N ASP A 63 -0.43 -0.75 -4.47
CA ASP A 63 -1.56 -0.29 -5.27
C ASP A 63 -1.84 -1.27 -6.42
N GLY A 64 -2.72 -2.22 -6.12
CA GLY A 64 -3.22 -3.21 -7.08
C GLY A 64 -4.16 -2.65 -8.15
N GLY A 65 -4.51 -1.36 -8.11
CA GLY A 65 -5.39 -0.75 -9.10
C GLY A 65 -6.84 -1.22 -9.01
N MET A 66 -7.37 -1.45 -7.79
CA MET A 66 -8.78 -1.84 -7.60
C MET A 66 -9.78 -0.84 -8.19
N TYR A 67 -9.42 0.46 -8.25
CA TYR A 67 -10.27 1.48 -8.90
C TYR A 67 -10.31 1.35 -10.44
N LEU A 68 -9.42 0.53 -11.01
CA LEU A 68 -9.34 0.18 -12.43
C LEU A 68 -9.81 -1.26 -12.65
N ASP A 69 -10.67 -1.78 -11.78
CA ASP A 69 -11.19 -3.16 -11.81
C ASP A 69 -10.12 -4.27 -11.58
N GLY A 70 -8.95 -3.91 -11.07
CA GLY A 70 -7.96 -4.89 -10.62
C GLY A 70 -8.46 -5.71 -9.41
N PRO A 71 -8.08 -6.99 -9.28
CA PRO A 71 -8.60 -7.89 -8.23
C PRO A 71 -8.19 -7.49 -6.80
N GLY A 72 -7.17 -6.63 -6.66
CA GLY A 72 -6.56 -6.33 -5.37
C GLY A 72 -5.78 -7.51 -4.79
N PHE A 73 -5.06 -7.26 -3.70
CA PHE A 73 -4.33 -8.29 -2.96
C PHE A 73 -4.04 -7.82 -1.53
N LEU A 74 -3.70 -8.78 -0.66
CA LEU A 74 -3.14 -8.50 0.67
C LEU A 74 -1.64 -8.70 0.65
N TYR A 75 -0.91 -7.78 1.27
CA TYR A 75 0.53 -7.88 1.48
C TYR A 75 0.84 -7.93 2.97
N ARG A 76 1.70 -8.87 3.37
CA ARG A 76 2.25 -8.95 4.73
C ARG A 76 3.77 -8.81 4.65
N PRO A 77 4.39 -7.81 5.31
CA PRO A 77 5.84 -7.71 5.42
C PRO A 77 6.45 -8.94 6.11
N ALA A 78 7.69 -9.27 5.79
CA ALA A 78 8.37 -10.47 6.29
C ALA A 78 8.50 -10.48 7.83
N ASP A 79 8.77 -9.32 8.42
CA ASP A 79 8.92 -9.14 9.87
C ASP A 79 7.57 -8.99 10.59
N GLY A 80 6.46 -9.18 9.88
CA GLY A 80 5.11 -9.00 10.39
C GLY A 80 4.71 -7.52 10.44
N TRP A 81 3.80 -7.20 11.36
CA TRP A 81 3.30 -5.85 11.56
C TRP A 81 4.01 -5.23 12.77
N VAL A 82 4.79 -4.16 12.55
CA VAL A 82 5.29 -3.34 13.66
C VAL A 82 4.33 -2.17 13.83
N LEU A 83 3.46 -2.27 14.83
CA LEU A 83 2.64 -1.14 15.25
C LEU A 83 3.48 -0.23 16.17
N HIS A 84 3.82 0.96 15.70
CA HIS A 84 4.45 1.96 16.58
C HIS A 84 3.37 2.69 17.38
N GLY A 85 3.44 2.55 18.71
CA GLY A 85 2.46 3.10 19.65
C GLY A 85 1.86 2.00 20.53
N PRO A 86 1.12 2.36 21.59
CA PRO A 86 0.33 1.36 22.31
C PRO A 86 -0.62 0.69 21.31
N PRO A 87 -0.88 -0.63 21.44
CA PRO A 87 -1.91 -1.27 20.63
C PRO A 87 -3.21 -0.49 20.78
N PRO A 88 -4.04 -0.37 19.72
CA PRO A 88 -5.37 0.19 19.89
C PRO A 88 -6.05 -0.56 21.06
N PRO A 89 -6.80 0.13 21.92
CA PRO A 89 -7.59 -0.55 22.93
C PRO A 89 -8.39 -1.65 22.22
N ALA A 90 -8.43 -2.83 22.82
CA ALA A 90 -9.20 -3.95 22.31
C ALA A 90 -10.69 -3.63 22.48
N GLU A 91 -11.21 -2.73 21.65
CA GLU A 91 -12.64 -2.61 21.42
C GLU A 91 -13.09 -3.95 20.81
N PRO A 92 -14.10 -4.62 21.38
CA PRO A 92 -14.65 -5.83 20.78
C PRO A 92 -15.03 -5.56 19.32
N LEU A 93 -14.69 -6.50 18.43
CA LEU A 93 -15.09 -6.47 17.01
C LEU A 93 -16.61 -6.32 16.82
N ASP A 94 -17.39 -6.60 17.86
CA ASP A 94 -18.84 -6.47 17.94
C ASP A 94 -19.34 -5.01 17.78
N ALA A 95 -18.49 -4.00 17.96
CA ALA A 95 -18.88 -2.59 17.82
C ALA A 95 -18.91 -2.08 16.36
N LEU A 96 -18.34 -2.83 15.40
CA LEU A 96 -18.30 -2.44 13.98
C LEU A 96 -19.57 -2.83 13.18
N ASP A 97 -20.45 -3.65 13.74
CA ASP A 97 -21.72 -4.07 13.11
C ASP A 97 -22.86 -3.03 13.25
N MET A 98 -22.62 -1.90 13.93
CA MET A 98 -23.68 -0.92 14.26
C MET A 98 -23.69 0.33 13.35
N MET A 99 -22.91 0.37 12.27
CA MET A 99 -22.93 1.50 11.31
C MET A 99 -23.48 1.18 9.91
N VAL A 100 -24.35 0.15 9.79
CA VAL A 100 -25.22 0.00 8.63
C VAL A 100 -26.69 0.09 9.07
N SER A 101 -27.19 1.31 9.20
CA SER A 101 -28.62 1.66 9.12
C SER A 101 -28.71 3.18 8.97
N ALA A 102 -29.56 3.81 8.19
CA ALA A 102 -30.74 3.37 7.45
C ALA A 102 -30.96 4.40 6.32
N ASP A 103 -31.05 3.95 5.07
CA ASP A 103 -31.64 4.70 3.95
C ASP A 103 -32.01 3.68 2.86
N ASP A 104 -32.99 2.84 3.18
CA ASP A 104 -33.66 1.98 2.19
C ASP A 104 -35.16 2.01 2.54
N GLU A 105 -35.80 3.15 2.23
CA GLU A 105 -37.26 3.25 2.23
C GLU A 105 -37.80 2.55 0.98
N PRO A 106 -38.72 1.57 1.09
CA PRO A 106 -39.31 0.95 -0.08
C PRO A 106 -40.25 1.95 -0.75
N LEU A 107 -40.06 2.16 -2.06
CA LEU A 107 -41.06 2.81 -2.90
C LEU A 107 -42.38 2.03 -2.81
N ALA A 108 -43.43 2.75 -2.42
CA ALA A 108 -44.81 2.28 -2.32
C ALA A 108 -45.41 1.86 -3.67
#